data_AF-A0A3P6T8B4-F1
#
_entry.id   AF-A0A3P6T8B4-F1
#
_cell.length_a   1.000
_cell.length_b   1.000
_cell.length_c   1.000
_cell.angle_alpha   90.00
_cell.angle_beta   90.00
_cell.angle_gamma   90.00
#
_symmetry.space_group_name_H-M   'P 1'
#
loop_
_entity.id
_entity.type
_entity.pdbx_description
1 polymer ?
#
loop_
_entity_poly.entity_id
_entity_poly.type
_entity_poly.pdbx_seq_one_letter_code
_entity_poly.pdbx_strand_id
1 'polypeptide(L)'
;MIICTCFMTALGFYGYTGFGDKIAPTITTNVPKDGLYSTINIFLMLQSMLGHSIAMYVVFDMFFNGFRRKFSARFPNCPKFLVDKGFRVFWVMVTYSMAVLIPKLEIMIPLVGVTSGTLCALVYPPIFEMITFWTDWKGLLTYRERMCKIALNCFVICVGFFAIAAGLYANGLAIYESFHNDL
;
A
#
# COMPACT_ATOMS: atom_id res chain seq x y z
N MET A 1 -10.60 -3.70 -14.70
CA MET A 1 -9.90 -2.39 -14.67
C MET A 1 -10.77 -1.28 -15.25
N ILE A 2 -11.35 -1.42 -16.45
CA ILE A 2 -12.18 -0.38 -17.10
C ILE A 2 -13.30 0.17 -16.19
N ILE A 3 -14.10 -0.69 -15.56
CA ILE A 3 -15.20 -0.25 -14.67
C ILE A 3 -14.66 0.59 -13.49
N CYS A 4 -13.62 0.10 -12.80
CA CYS A 4 -12.98 0.82 -11.70
C CYS A 4 -12.45 2.18 -12.16
N THR A 5 -11.81 2.24 -13.33
CA THR A 5 -11.33 3.49 -13.90
C THR A 5 -12.47 4.47 -14.16
N CYS A 6 -13.57 4.03 -14.78
CA CYS A 6 -14.75 4.88 -15.00
C CYS A 6 -15.32 5.41 -13.68
N PHE A 7 -15.46 4.57 -12.65
CA PHE A 7 -15.95 4.99 -11.34
C PHE A 7 -15.00 5.97 -10.66
N MET A 8 -13.69 5.72 -10.65
CA MET A 8 -12.70 6.63 -10.05
C MET A 8 -12.65 7.98 -10.78
N THR A 9 -12.70 7.97 -12.12
CA THR A 9 -12.75 9.21 -12.91
C THR A 9 -14.05 9.98 -12.65
N ALA A 10 -15.19 9.30 -12.56
CA ALA A 10 -16.46 9.94 -12.23
C ALA A 10 -16.43 10.56 -10.82
N LEU A 11 -15.93 9.82 -9.81
CA LEU A 11 -15.79 10.32 -8.44
C LEU A 11 -14.85 11.54 -8.37
N GLY A 12 -13.74 11.53 -9.11
CA GLY A 12 -12.84 12.67 -9.20
C GLY A 12 -13.49 13.88 -9.88
N PHE A 13 -14.18 13.66 -11.00
CA PHE A 13 -14.85 14.73 -11.76
C PHE A 13 -15.98 15.38 -10.95
N TYR A 14 -16.92 14.58 -10.42
CA TYR A 14 -18.02 15.10 -9.61
C TYR A 14 -17.56 15.64 -8.26
N GLY A 15 -16.48 15.07 -7.68
CA GLY A 15 -15.86 15.58 -6.46
C GLY A 15 -15.30 16.99 -6.65
N TYR A 16 -14.61 17.24 -7.77
CA TYR A 16 -14.06 18.56 -8.08
C TYR A 16 -15.17 19.60 -8.37
N THR A 17 -16.16 19.24 -9.19
CA THR A 17 -17.25 20.18 -9.52
C THR A 17 -18.13 20.54 -8.32
N GLY A 18 -18.23 19.66 -7.32
CA GLY A 18 -19.02 19.91 -6.10
C GLY A 18 -18.38 20.91 -5.13
N PHE A 19 -17.06 20.84 -4.94
CA PHE A 19 -16.35 21.65 -3.93
C PHE A 19 -15.54 22.83 -4.51
N GLY A 20 -15.31 22.84 -5.83
CA GLY A 20 -14.56 23.88 -6.52
C GLY A 20 -13.12 24.01 -6.02
N ASP A 21 -12.60 25.25 -6.03
CA ASP A 21 -11.18 25.54 -5.73
C ASP A 21 -10.79 25.37 -4.25
N LYS A 22 -11.74 25.11 -3.35
CA LYS A 22 -11.50 24.88 -1.91
C LYS A 22 -11.51 23.39 -1.53
N ILE A 23 -11.14 22.50 -2.44
CA ILE A 23 -11.13 21.06 -2.18
C ILE A 23 -9.92 20.66 -1.33
N ALA A 24 -10.18 20.01 -0.19
CA ALA A 24 -9.13 19.37 0.60
C ALA A 24 -8.55 18.15 -0.15
N PRO A 25 -7.29 17.77 0.08
CA PRO A 25 -6.67 16.61 -0.58
C PRO A 25 -7.45 15.31 -0.36
N THR A 26 -8.15 15.20 0.76
CA THR A 26 -9.13 14.13 0.99
C THR A 26 -10.56 14.67 0.86
N ILE A 27 -11.31 14.13 -0.10
CA ILE A 27 -12.72 14.52 -0.36
C ILE A 27 -13.59 14.38 0.90
N THR A 28 -13.33 13.37 1.74
CA THR A 28 -14.10 13.10 2.97
C THR A 28 -13.93 14.19 4.03
N THR A 29 -12.84 14.97 4.00
CA THR A 29 -12.62 16.08 4.93
C THR A 29 -13.49 17.28 4.59
N ASN A 30 -13.84 17.46 3.31
CA ASN A 30 -14.60 18.63 2.85
C ASN A 30 -16.12 18.46 2.97
N VAL A 31 -16.59 17.29 3.38
CA VAL A 31 -18.02 16.98 3.48
C VAL A 31 -18.64 17.75 4.66
N PRO A 32 -19.62 18.64 4.43
CA PRO A 32 -20.30 19.35 5.51
C PRO A 32 -21.01 18.37 6.45
N LYS A 33 -21.00 18.64 7.75
CA LYS A 33 -21.53 17.72 8.78
C LYS A 33 -23.04 17.79 8.97
N ASP A 34 -23.75 18.56 8.15
CA ASP A 34 -25.17 18.82 8.29
C ASP A 34 -26.03 17.86 7.45
N GLY A 35 -27.12 17.36 8.05
CA GLY A 35 -28.15 16.58 7.35
C GLY A 35 -27.68 15.22 6.81
N LEU A 36 -28.07 14.89 5.58
CA LEU A 36 -27.81 13.59 4.92
C LEU A 36 -26.32 13.25 4.77
N TYR A 37 -25.44 14.27 4.77
CA TYR A 37 -24.00 14.09 4.69
C TYR A 37 -23.40 13.45 5.96
N SER A 38 -24.05 13.61 7.12
CA SER A 38 -23.67 12.93 8.35
C SER A 38 -23.78 11.41 8.23
N THR A 39 -24.79 10.92 7.51
CA THR A 39 -24.98 9.48 7.25
C THR A 39 -23.80 8.89 6.47
N ILE A 40 -23.23 9.63 5.50
CA ILE A 40 -22.07 9.19 4.73
C ILE A 40 -20.86 9.02 5.65
N ASN A 41 -20.64 9.94 6.59
CA ASN A 41 -19.56 9.81 7.57
C ASN A 41 -19.72 8.56 8.45
N ILE A 42 -20.96 8.22 8.85
CA ILE A 42 -21.22 6.98 9.60
C ILE A 42 -20.87 5.75 8.76
N PHE A 43 -21.28 5.71 7.48
CA PHE A 43 -20.92 4.61 6.59
C PHE A 43 -19.41 4.51 6.35
N LEU A 44 -18.70 5.63 6.22
CA LEU A 44 -17.23 5.65 6.10
C LEU A 44 -16.54 5.12 7.37
N MET A 45 -17.04 5.50 8.55
CA MET A 45 -16.54 4.98 9.82
C MET A 45 -16.77 3.46 9.92
N LEU A 46 -17.98 2.98 9.60
CA LEU A 46 -18.31 1.56 9.58
C LEU A 46 -17.42 0.78 8.59
N GLN A 47 -17.24 1.31 7.37
CA GLN A 47 -16.38 0.72 6.36
C GLN A 47 -14.92 0.63 6.85
N SER A 48 -14.40 1.69 7.47
CA SER A 48 -13.03 1.71 8.00
C SER A 48 -12.85 0.69 9.13
N MET A 49 -13.80 0.62 10.07
CA MET A 49 -13.76 -0.35 11.18
C MET A 49 -13.75 -1.81 10.70
N LEU A 50 -14.65 -2.14 9.77
CA LEU A 50 -14.76 -3.48 9.20
C LEU A 50 -13.57 -3.79 8.28
N GLY A 51 -13.16 -2.83 7.45
CA GLY A 51 -12.06 -2.97 6.50
C GLY A 51 -10.72 -3.20 7.19
N HIS A 52 -10.44 -2.46 8.27
CA HIS A 52 -9.21 -2.66 9.05
C HIS A 52 -9.15 -4.06 9.67
N SER A 53 -10.28 -4.55 10.21
CA SER A 53 -10.36 -5.88 10.81
C SER A 53 -10.01 -6.98 9.81
N ILE A 54 -10.53 -6.88 8.57
CA ILE A 54 -10.28 -7.84 7.49
C ILE A 54 -8.82 -7.74 7.01
N ALA A 55 -8.30 -6.52 6.80
CA ALA A 55 -6.93 -6.33 6.33
C ALA A 55 -5.90 -6.89 7.31
N MET A 56 -6.08 -6.65 8.61
CA MET A 56 -5.19 -7.17 9.64
C MET A 56 -5.23 -8.70 9.73
N TYR A 57 -6.37 -9.34 9.50
CA TYR A 57 -6.46 -10.80 9.49
C TYR A 57 -5.53 -11.44 8.46
N VAL A 58 -5.51 -10.91 7.22
CA VAL A 58 -4.65 -11.44 6.15
C VAL A 58 -3.17 -11.24 6.48
N VAL A 59 -2.81 -10.06 7.01
CA VAL A 59 -1.43 -9.78 7.46
C VAL A 59 -1.03 -10.77 8.56
N PHE A 60 -1.89 -11.00 9.55
CA PHE A 60 -1.61 -11.93 10.63
C PHE A 60 -1.36 -13.35 10.13
N ASP A 61 -2.24 -13.87 9.29
CA ASP A 61 -2.11 -15.24 8.79
C ASP A 61 -0.82 -15.45 7.98
N MET A 62 -0.49 -14.48 7.11
CA MET A 62 0.70 -14.54 6.27
C MET A 62 2.01 -14.46 7.09
N PHE A 63 2.10 -13.55 8.05
CA PHE A 63 3.30 -13.45 8.89
C PHE A 63 3.39 -14.57 9.94
N PHE A 64 2.26 -15.03 10.48
CA PHE A 64 2.24 -16.06 11.51
C PHE A 64 2.81 -17.38 10.99
N ASN A 65 2.48 -17.76 9.76
CA ASN A 65 3.04 -18.97 9.12
C ASN A 65 4.57 -18.89 9.00
N GLY A 66 5.11 -17.74 8.62
CA GLY A 66 6.55 -17.51 8.54
C GLY A 66 7.23 -17.49 9.92
N PHE A 67 6.61 -16.82 10.89
CA PHE A 67 7.11 -16.67 12.25
C PHE A 67 7.11 -18.00 13.00
N ARG A 68 6.00 -18.75 12.98
CA ARG A 68 5.85 -20.05 13.65
C ARG A 68 6.92 -21.04 13.19
N ARG A 69 7.23 -21.08 11.89
CA ARG A 69 8.27 -21.97 11.34
C ARG A 69 9.65 -21.65 11.91
N LYS A 70 10.03 -20.37 11.99
CA LYS A 70 11.33 -19.94 12.55
C LYS A 70 11.37 -20.07 14.08
N PHE A 71 10.29 -19.73 14.77
CA PHE A 71 10.23 -19.71 16.23
C PHE A 71 10.15 -21.11 16.82
N SER A 72 9.38 -22.02 16.20
CA SER A 72 9.30 -23.43 16.62
C SER A 72 10.64 -24.17 16.46
N ALA A 73 11.49 -23.73 15.53
CA ALA A 73 12.83 -24.27 15.35
C ALA A 73 13.84 -23.72 16.38
N ARG A 74 13.59 -22.54 16.95
CA ARG A 74 14.51 -21.86 17.89
C ARG A 74 14.16 -22.10 19.37
N PHE A 75 12.87 -22.16 19.71
CA PHE A 75 12.38 -22.27 21.09
C PHE A 75 11.27 -23.31 21.20
N PRO A 76 11.60 -24.60 21.44
CA PRO A 76 10.61 -25.68 21.55
C PRO A 76 9.78 -25.64 22.85
N ASN A 77 10.25 -24.94 23.90
CA ASN A 77 9.60 -24.91 25.23
C ASN A 77 8.67 -23.72 25.48
N CYS A 78 8.50 -22.79 24.54
CA CYS A 78 7.58 -21.66 24.77
C CYS A 78 6.11 -22.10 24.59
N PRO A 79 5.20 -21.71 25.49
CA PRO A 79 3.79 -22.01 25.36
C PRO A 79 3.23 -21.32 24.11
N LYS A 80 2.70 -22.12 23.17
CA LYS A 80 2.15 -21.67 21.88
C LYS A 80 1.15 -20.52 22.04
N PHE A 81 0.30 -20.60 23.07
CA PHE A 81 -0.70 -19.58 23.39
C PHE A 81 -0.11 -18.19 23.64
N LEU A 82 1.03 -18.11 24.34
CA LEU A 82 1.68 -16.83 24.64
C LEU A 82 2.31 -16.22 23.38
N VAL A 83 2.87 -17.06 22.51
CA VAL A 83 3.48 -16.65 21.25
C VAL A 83 2.41 -16.13 20.28
N ASP A 84 1.28 -16.84 20.14
CA ASP A 84 0.12 -16.42 19.34
C ASP A 84 -0.46 -15.08 19.83
N LYS A 85 -0.75 -14.97 21.13
CA LYS A 85 -1.33 -13.76 21.71
C LYS A 85 -0.35 -12.58 21.67
N GLY A 86 0.92 -12.81 21.98
CA GLY A 86 1.97 -11.80 21.94
C GLY A 86 2.17 -11.24 20.54
N PHE A 87 2.19 -12.10 19.52
CA PHE A 87 2.32 -11.68 18.13
C PHE A 87 1.14 -10.80 17.68
N ARG A 88 -0.09 -11.16 18.06
CA ARG A 88 -1.27 -10.34 17.74
C ARG A 88 -1.23 -8.98 18.43
N VAL A 89 -0.91 -8.94 19.73
CA VAL A 89 -0.80 -7.69 20.49
C VAL A 89 0.30 -6.79 19.92
N PHE A 90 1.45 -7.35 19.56
CA PHE A 90 2.56 -6.61 18.97
C PHE A 90 2.15 -5.82 17.72
N TRP A 91 1.48 -6.46 16.77
CA TRP A 91 1.03 -5.78 15.55
C TRP A 91 -0.05 -4.73 15.78
N VAL A 92 -0.98 -4.96 16.71
CA VAL A 92 -1.99 -3.95 17.07
C VAL A 92 -1.32 -2.74 17.74
N MET A 93 -0.28 -2.96 18.55
CA MET A 93 0.49 -1.86 19.13
C MET A 93 1.28 -1.08 18.07
N VAL A 94 1.81 -1.75 17.05
CA VAL A 94 2.48 -1.10 15.92
C VAL A 94 1.51 -0.22 15.13
N THR A 95 0.30 -0.72 14.81
CA THR A 95 -0.69 0.09 14.08
C THR A 95 -1.21 1.26 14.91
N TYR A 96 -1.39 1.06 16.22
CA TYR A 96 -1.73 2.15 17.14
C TYR A 96 -0.64 3.21 17.21
N SER A 97 0.63 2.80 17.30
CA SER A 97 1.78 3.72 17.31
C SER A 97 1.85 4.54 16.02
N MET A 98 1.61 3.91 14.86
CA MET A 98 1.52 4.60 13.58
C MET A 98 0.37 5.62 13.54
N ALA A 99 -0.79 5.28 14.11
CA ALA A 99 -1.93 6.20 14.16
C ALA A 99 -1.64 7.44 15.02
N VAL A 100 -0.89 7.31 16.11
CA VAL A 100 -0.47 8.45 16.95
C VAL A 100 0.61 9.29 16.25
N LEU A 101 1.51 8.67 15.50
CA LEU A 101 2.64 9.35 14.85
C LEU A 101 2.25 10.13 13.59
N ILE A 102 1.13 9.80 12.94
CA ILE A 102 0.75 10.35 11.63
C ILE A 102 -0.39 11.38 11.79
N PRO A 103 -0.09 12.69 11.94
CA PRO A 103 -1.12 13.73 11.99
C PRO A 103 -1.68 14.12 10.61
N LYS A 104 -0.96 13.83 9.51
CA LYS A 104 -1.34 14.21 8.13
C LYS A 104 -1.46 12.96 7.24
N LEU A 105 -2.65 12.34 7.23
CA LEU A 105 -2.95 11.14 6.42
C LEU A 105 -2.77 11.37 4.92
N GLU A 106 -2.98 12.60 4.47
CA GLU A 106 -2.96 13.02 3.07
C GLU A 106 -1.60 12.83 2.41
N ILE A 107 -0.52 12.95 3.19
CA ILE A 107 0.85 12.80 2.71
C ILE A 107 1.32 11.35 2.81
N MET A 108 0.77 10.58 3.76
CA MET A 108 1.17 9.19 3.98
C MET A 108 0.53 8.21 2.99
N ILE A 109 -0.72 8.43 2.58
CA ILE A 109 -1.40 7.59 1.58
C ILE A 109 -0.60 7.51 0.26
N PRO A 110 -0.19 8.62 -0.38
CA PRO A 110 0.61 8.57 -1.60
C PRO A 110 2.01 8.03 -1.36
N LEU A 111 2.65 8.31 -0.22
CA LEU A 111 3.98 7.80 0.11
C LEU A 111 4.00 6.26 0.21
N VAL A 112 3.05 5.67 0.94
CA VAL A 112 2.94 4.21 1.08
C VAL A 112 2.55 3.57 -0.26
N GLY A 113 1.66 4.22 -1.03
CA GLY A 113 1.26 3.75 -2.36
C GLY A 113 2.41 3.74 -3.36
N VAL A 114 3.22 4.81 -3.43
CA VAL A 114 4.33 4.90 -4.37
C VAL A 114 5.50 4.00 -3.97
N THR A 115 5.65 3.64 -2.69
CA THR A 115 6.70 2.69 -2.26
C THR A 115 6.24 1.26 -2.43
N SER A 116 5.20 0.85 -1.70
CA SER A 116 4.73 -0.55 -1.70
C SER A 116 4.01 -0.93 -3.00
N GLY A 117 3.20 -0.02 -3.55
CA GLY A 117 2.39 -0.29 -4.74
C GLY A 117 3.25 -0.44 -5.99
N THR A 118 4.28 0.39 -6.16
CA THR A 118 5.21 0.27 -7.29
C THR A 118 6.11 -0.96 -7.18
N LEU A 119 6.56 -1.33 -5.97
CA LEU A 119 7.29 -2.58 -5.75
C LEU A 119 6.43 -3.78 -6.17
N CYS A 120 5.16 -3.81 -5.75
CA CYS A 120 4.22 -4.87 -6.10
C CYS A 120 3.79 -4.90 -7.56
N ALA A 121 3.65 -3.74 -8.21
CA ALA A 121 3.17 -3.66 -9.59
C ALA A 121 4.28 -3.76 -10.64
N LEU A 122 5.46 -3.16 -10.38
CA LEU A 122 6.52 -2.99 -11.39
C LEU A 122 7.79 -3.78 -11.08
N VAL A 123 8.09 -4.09 -9.81
CA VAL A 123 9.37 -4.72 -9.46
C VAL A 123 9.21 -6.23 -9.26
N TYR A 124 8.27 -6.68 -8.43
CA TYR A 124 8.10 -8.11 -8.16
C TYR A 124 7.67 -8.95 -9.38
N PRO A 125 6.69 -8.53 -10.22
CA PRO A 125 6.24 -9.34 -11.35
C PRO A 125 7.36 -9.68 -12.36
N PRO A 126 8.16 -8.72 -12.88
CA PRO A 126 9.22 -9.05 -13.83
C PRO A 126 10.38 -9.83 -13.20
N ILE A 127 10.64 -9.67 -11.90
CA ILE A 127 11.61 -10.50 -11.17
C ILE A 127 11.14 -11.96 -11.14
N PHE A 128 9.89 -12.21 -10.76
CA PHE A 128 9.35 -13.56 -10.72
C PHE A 128 9.24 -14.20 -12.10
N GLU A 129 8.88 -13.43 -13.12
CA GLU A 129 8.88 -13.91 -14.50
C GLU A 129 10.29 -14.35 -14.94
N MET A 130 11.30 -13.53 -14.66
CA MET A 130 12.69 -13.82 -15.02
C MET A 130 13.24 -15.08 -14.32
N ILE A 131 12.88 -15.29 -13.05
CA ILE A 131 13.33 -16.47 -12.29
C ILE A 131 12.59 -17.73 -12.74
N THR A 132 11.27 -17.65 -12.90
CA THR A 132 10.42 -18.82 -13.16
C THR A 132 10.58 -19.34 -14.58
N PHE A 133 10.62 -18.45 -15.57
CA PHE A 133 10.68 -18.83 -16.98
C PHE A 133 12.12 -18.94 -17.53
N TRP A 134 13.14 -18.84 -16.68
CA TRP A 134 14.55 -18.93 -17.09
C TRP A 134 14.85 -20.23 -17.86
N THR A 135 14.33 -21.35 -17.37
CA THR A 135 14.54 -22.68 -17.95
C THR A 135 13.83 -22.81 -19.30
N ASP A 136 12.60 -22.32 -19.41
CA ASP A 136 11.81 -22.37 -20.64
C ASP A 136 12.40 -21.47 -21.73
N TRP A 137 12.89 -20.29 -21.36
CA TRP A 137 13.55 -19.35 -22.28
C TRP A 137 14.87 -19.88 -22.85
N LYS A 138 15.51 -20.81 -22.14
CA LYS A 138 16.76 -21.44 -22.60
C LYS A 138 16.50 -22.47 -23.70
N GLY A 139 15.31 -23.09 -23.73
CA GLY A 139 14.95 -24.12 -24.71
C GLY A 139 14.11 -23.64 -25.89
N LEU A 140 13.25 -22.63 -25.70
CA LEU A 140 12.23 -22.25 -26.69
C LEU A 140 12.53 -20.97 -27.48
N LEU A 141 13.37 -20.06 -26.95
CA LEU A 141 13.58 -18.73 -27.54
C LEU A 141 14.93 -18.60 -28.25
N THR A 142 14.93 -17.85 -29.36
CA THR A 142 16.16 -17.44 -30.04
C THR A 142 16.96 -16.51 -29.14
N TYR A 143 18.30 -16.54 -29.23
CA TYR A 143 19.19 -15.69 -28.41
C TYR A 143 18.78 -14.20 -28.39
N ARG A 144 18.33 -13.66 -29.53
CA ARG A 144 17.88 -12.26 -29.66
C ARG A 144 16.58 -11.97 -28.91
N GLU A 145 15.60 -12.86 -28.98
CA GLU A 145 14.29 -12.69 -28.33
C GLU A 145 14.41 -12.79 -26.81
N ARG A 146 15.28 -13.69 -26.33
CA ARG A 146 15.61 -13.81 -24.91
C ARG A 146 16.24 -12.53 -24.37
N MET A 147 17.22 -11.98 -25.08
CA MET A 147 17.87 -10.72 -24.67
C MET A 147 16.89 -9.55 -24.70
N CYS A 148 15.98 -9.49 -25.68
CA CYS A 148 14.94 -8.46 -25.75
C CYS A 148 13.98 -8.51 -24.55
N LYS A 149 13.47 -9.70 -24.20
CA LYS A 149 12.59 -9.87 -23.03
C LYS A 149 13.27 -9.52 -21.71
N ILE A 150 14.52 -9.97 -21.52
CA ILE A 150 15.29 -9.62 -20.33
C ILE A 150 15.53 -8.11 -20.26
N ALA A 151 15.88 -7.47 -21.38
CA ALA A 151 16.08 -6.03 -21.43
C ALA A 151 14.79 -5.27 -21.11
N LEU A 152 13.64 -5.71 -21.62
CA LEU A 152 12.34 -5.12 -21.32
C LEU A 152 11.99 -5.26 -19.83
N ASN A 153 12.16 -6.44 -19.25
CA ASN A 153 11.90 -6.67 -17.83
C ASN A 153 12.84 -5.84 -16.94
N CYS A 154 14.11 -5.72 -17.32
CA CYS A 154 15.06 -4.83 -16.64
C CYS A 154 14.64 -3.36 -16.77
N PHE A 155 14.19 -2.92 -17.94
CA PHE A 155 13.70 -1.57 -18.16
C PHE A 155 12.49 -1.25 -17.27
N VAL A 156 11.51 -2.16 -17.18
CA VAL A 156 10.34 -2.00 -16.30
C VAL A 156 10.76 -1.88 -14.83
N ILE A 157 11.72 -2.68 -14.38
CA ILE A 157 12.28 -2.59 -13.01
C ILE A 157 12.96 -1.24 -12.79
N CYS A 158 13.77 -0.76 -13.73
CA CYS A 158 14.41 0.56 -13.67
C CYS A 158 13.39 1.70 -13.58
N VAL A 159 12.32 1.65 -14.39
CA VAL A 159 11.21 2.60 -14.33
C VAL A 159 10.51 2.54 -12.96
N GLY A 160 10.34 1.33 -12.40
CA GLY A 160 9.81 1.14 -11.05
C GLY A 160 10.66 1.84 -9.98
N PHE A 161 11.98 1.64 -9.99
CA PHE A 161 12.88 2.34 -9.05
C PHE A 161 12.90 3.85 -9.24
N PHE A 162 12.85 4.32 -10.49
CA PHE A 162 12.74 5.75 -10.77
C PHE A 162 11.44 6.34 -10.21
N ALA A 163 10.31 5.66 -10.39
CA ALA A 163 9.02 6.08 -9.85
C ALA A 163 9.04 6.13 -8.31
N ILE A 164 9.69 5.16 -7.65
CA ILE A 164 9.91 5.17 -6.20
C ILE A 164 10.73 6.39 -5.80
N ALA A 165 11.86 6.65 -6.44
CA ALA A 165 12.74 7.78 -6.11
C ALA A 165 12.04 9.13 -6.29
N ALA A 166 11.37 9.34 -7.42
CA ALA A 166 10.60 10.55 -7.68
C ALA A 166 9.45 10.72 -6.68
N GLY A 167 8.77 9.62 -6.35
CA GLY A 167 7.70 9.59 -5.36
C GLY A 167 8.17 9.93 -3.94
N LEU A 168 9.26 9.32 -3.47
CA LEU A 168 9.85 9.64 -2.16
C LEU A 168 10.30 11.10 -2.11
N TYR A 169 10.89 11.62 -3.18
CA TYR A 169 11.35 13.00 -3.22
C TYR A 169 10.18 13.99 -3.10
N ALA A 170 9.14 13.83 -3.92
CA ALA A 170 7.98 14.71 -3.90
C ALA A 170 7.22 14.66 -2.56
N ASN A 171 6.98 13.47 -2.02
CA ASN A 171 6.32 13.32 -0.73
C ASN A 171 7.21 13.79 0.42
N GLY A 172 8.52 13.55 0.36
CA GLY A 172 9.49 14.01 1.36
C GLY A 172 9.54 15.53 1.46
N LEU A 173 9.51 16.23 0.32
CA LEU A 173 9.41 17.69 0.28
C LEU A 173 8.10 18.19 0.91
N ALA A 174 6.97 17.57 0.56
CA ALA A 174 5.67 17.91 1.13
C ALA A 174 5.62 17.72 2.67
N ILE A 175 6.29 16.68 3.18
CA ILE A 175 6.46 16.48 4.63
C ILE A 175 7.29 17.62 5.23
N TYR A 176 8.43 17.96 4.62
CA TYR A 176 9.31 19.01 5.11
C TYR A 176 8.60 20.38 5.19
N GLU A 177 7.86 20.76 4.14
CA GLU A 177 7.07 22.00 4.12
C GLU A 177 5.95 21.98 5.17
N SER A 178 5.32 20.82 5.38
CA SER A 178 4.28 20.69 6.41
C SER A 178 4.82 20.90 7.82
N PHE A 179 6.01 20.37 8.12
CA PHE A 179 6.67 20.60 9.42
C PHE A 179 7.18 22.03 9.60
N HIS A 180 7.54 22.73 8.52
CA HIS A 180 8.01 24.12 8.61
C HIS A 180 6.86 25.12 8.80
N ASN A 181 5.67 24.83 8.27
CA ASN A 181 4.49 25.69 8.42
C ASN A 181 3.75 25.52 9.77
N ASP A 182 4.03 24.45 10.53
CA ASP A 182 3.44 24.20 11.85
C ASP A 182 4.28 24.82 13.02
N LEU A 183 5.34 25.59 12.72
CA LEU A 183 6.23 26.31 13.66
C LEU A 183 6.04 27.83 13.54
#